data_AF-A0A7V2W6K3-F1
#
_entry.id   AF-A0A7V2W6K3-F1
#
_cell.length_a   1.000
_cell.length_b   1.000
_cell.length_c   1.000
_cell.angle_alpha   90.00
_cell.angle_beta   90.00
_cell.angle_gamma   90.00
#
_symmetry.space_group_name_H-M   'P 1'
#
loop_
_entity.id
_entity.type
_entity.pdbx_description
1 polymer ?
#
loop_
_entity_poly.entity_id
_entity_poly.type
_entity_poly.pdbx_seq_one_letter_code
_entity_poly.pdbx_strand_id
1 'polypeptide(L)'
;MFYATAKLKYASEEINRKNLLETPSSIKFADLAFDIVNNSPKQNLPLLYKLLFQFNKNPSMPLFQEIKQLLFSHSEDFDLEEQLITLGYLLNYTASKIKHGETRYLKEAFDLNQYGISTGMLIQDGFIPPSQFHNIVNLACWLKKFNWAQTFVETHSEHLREPFRKDAKLLAQTIITFEKQDFLNVVETLKEVEFSDGHFALRAKSLILRSYIEQAKDADQVLLFCESFERFIRRHSVIKGETETAALNFIKFIKMLTRKKTSEPKLKSEIAEAHPVFFKPWLIQKAAAYKQKFAAHTLRR
;
A
#
# COMPACT_ATOMS: atom_id res chain seq x y z
N MET A 1 6.81 35.60 12.47
CA MET A 1 6.61 34.15 12.72
C MET A 1 5.37 33.62 12.02
N PHE A 2 4.15 33.95 12.45
CA PHE A 2 2.90 33.46 11.82
C PHE A 2 2.89 33.49 10.28
N TYR A 3 3.23 34.65 9.69
CA TYR A 3 3.25 34.82 8.23
C TYR A 3 4.34 34.00 7.50
N ALA A 4 5.49 33.76 8.14
CA ALA A 4 6.55 32.93 7.58
C ALA A 4 6.19 31.44 7.67
N THR A 5 5.59 31.02 8.78
CA THR A 5 5.05 29.68 8.98
C THR A 5 3.96 29.34 7.96
N ALA A 6 3.00 30.26 7.75
CA ALA A 6 1.97 30.11 6.73
C ALA A 6 2.56 29.97 5.32
N LYS A 7 3.60 30.74 4.98
CA LYS A 7 4.29 30.62 3.68
C LYS A 7 4.97 29.26 3.49
N LEU A 8 5.58 28.70 4.53
CA LEU A 8 6.18 27.36 4.47
C LEU A 8 5.12 26.25 4.39
N LYS A 9 3.96 26.43 5.04
CA LYS A 9 2.78 25.56 4.86
C LYS A 9 2.37 25.50 3.40
N TYR A 10 2.05 26.67 2.81
CA TYR A 10 1.65 26.76 1.39
C TYR A 10 2.71 26.19 0.45
N ALA A 11 4.00 26.48 0.67
CA ALA A 11 5.07 25.97 -0.16
C ALA A 11 5.21 24.43 -0.07
N SER A 12 5.05 23.86 1.13
CA SER A 12 5.10 22.41 1.34
C SER A 12 3.93 21.70 0.66
N GLU A 13 2.73 22.27 0.79
CA GLU A 13 1.53 21.78 0.11
C GLU A 13 1.66 21.87 -1.41
N GLU A 14 2.18 22.98 -1.95
CA GLU A 14 2.43 23.12 -3.39
C GLU A 14 3.48 22.14 -3.91
N ILE A 15 4.59 21.92 -3.20
CA ILE A 15 5.61 20.93 -3.61
C ILE A 15 5.03 19.52 -3.59
N ASN A 16 4.27 19.17 -2.56
CA ASN A 16 3.60 17.88 -2.50
C ASN A 16 2.58 17.72 -3.64
N ARG A 17 1.80 18.78 -3.94
CA ARG A 17 0.85 18.77 -5.07
C ARG A 17 1.56 18.67 -6.40
N LYS A 18 2.73 19.31 -6.58
CA LYS A 18 3.56 19.21 -7.79
C LYS A 18 4.13 17.81 -8.00
N ASN A 19 4.56 17.16 -6.93
CA ASN A 19 5.00 15.75 -6.98
C ASN A 19 3.86 14.79 -7.38
N LEU A 20 2.59 15.25 -7.32
CA LEU A 20 1.39 14.49 -7.71
C LEU A 20 0.76 14.96 -9.05
N LEU A 21 0.89 16.25 -9.41
CA LEU A 21 0.26 16.90 -10.57
C LEU A 21 1.25 17.90 -11.19
N GLU A 22 1.76 17.59 -12.38
CA GLU A 22 2.75 18.36 -13.14
C GLU A 22 2.28 19.80 -13.47
N THR A 23 2.31 20.72 -12.51
CA THR A 23 1.99 22.14 -12.72
C THR A 23 3.12 23.06 -12.23
N PRO A 24 3.44 24.17 -12.93
CA PRO A 24 4.48 25.09 -12.52
C PRO A 24 3.94 26.16 -11.55
N SER A 25 4.59 26.38 -10.41
CA SER A 25 4.31 27.49 -9.50
C SER A 25 5.58 28.05 -8.83
N SER A 26 5.50 29.30 -8.38
CA SER A 26 6.57 30.25 -8.04
C SER A 26 7.19 30.05 -6.64
N ILE A 27 8.36 29.42 -6.58
CA ILE A 27 9.08 29.04 -5.33
C ILE A 27 9.87 30.21 -4.68
N LYS A 28 9.91 31.42 -5.28
CA LYS A 28 10.82 32.50 -4.83
C LYS A 28 10.58 33.06 -3.42
N PHE A 29 9.40 32.84 -2.82
CA PHE A 29 9.06 33.40 -1.49
C PHE A 29 9.26 32.43 -0.32
N ALA A 30 9.52 31.14 -0.59
CA ALA A 30 9.67 30.12 0.45
C ALA A 30 11.04 30.19 1.14
N ASP A 31 12.09 30.54 0.39
CA ASP A 31 13.45 30.63 0.94
C ASP A 31 13.58 31.81 1.93
N LEU A 32 12.93 32.94 1.66
CA LEU A 32 12.87 34.09 2.58
C LEU A 32 12.10 33.76 3.88
N ALA A 33 11.03 32.94 3.79
CA ALA A 33 10.29 32.49 4.96
C ALA A 33 11.09 31.50 5.80
N PHE A 34 11.90 30.65 5.15
CA PHE A 34 12.82 29.73 5.82
C PHE A 34 13.87 30.49 6.66
N ASP A 35 14.48 31.54 6.12
CA ASP A 35 15.48 32.35 6.83
C ASP A 35 14.90 33.07 8.05
N ILE A 36 13.65 33.54 7.98
CA ILE A 36 12.95 34.18 9.10
C ILE A 36 12.70 33.17 10.24
N VAL A 37 12.32 31.94 9.91
CA VAL A 37 12.09 30.88 10.91
C VAL A 37 13.40 30.42 11.55
N ASN A 38 14.50 30.38 10.79
CA ASN A 38 15.83 30.00 11.30
C ASN A 38 16.37 30.95 12.38
N ASN A 39 16.03 32.24 12.30
CA ASN A 39 16.57 33.30 13.15
C ASN A 39 15.65 33.67 14.34
N SER A 40 14.62 32.88 14.60
CA SER A 40 13.58 33.17 15.60
C SER A 40 13.59 32.17 16.77
N PRO A 41 12.99 32.50 17.93
CA PRO A 41 12.91 31.58 19.07
C PRO A 41 12.28 30.24 18.68
N LYS A 42 12.84 29.13 19.22
CA LYS A 42 12.42 27.76 18.93
C LYS A 42 10.97 27.55 19.38
N GLN A 43 10.06 27.61 18.42
CA GLN A 43 8.67 27.17 18.56
C GLN A 43 8.48 25.93 17.69
N ASN A 44 7.72 24.96 18.18
CA ASN A 44 7.57 23.66 17.53
C ASN A 44 6.89 23.76 16.17
N LEU A 45 5.85 24.60 16.02
CA LEU A 45 5.11 24.73 14.75
C LEU A 45 5.96 25.34 13.60
N PRO A 46 6.68 26.46 13.79
CA PRO A 46 7.64 26.93 12.80
C PRO A 46 8.75 25.92 12.47
N LEU A 47 9.28 25.20 13.48
CA LEU A 47 10.27 24.15 13.27
C LEU A 47 9.71 23.01 12.40
N LEU A 48 8.48 22.57 12.67
CA LEU A 48 7.80 21.55 11.88
C LEU A 48 7.75 21.95 10.40
N TYR A 49 7.23 23.14 10.09
CA TYR A 49 7.14 23.58 8.71
C TYR A 49 8.50 23.79 8.02
N LYS A 50 9.51 24.22 8.77
CA LYS A 50 10.90 24.27 8.28
C LYS A 50 11.38 22.87 7.86
N LEU A 51 11.19 21.87 8.72
CA LEU A 51 11.59 20.50 8.45
C LEU A 51 10.81 19.89 7.29
N LEU A 52 9.48 20.10 7.25
CA LEU A 52 8.64 19.63 6.15
C LEU A 52 9.05 20.24 4.81
N PHE A 53 9.41 21.52 4.78
CA PHE A 53 9.90 22.17 3.57
C PHE A 53 11.23 21.57 3.08
N GLN A 54 12.19 21.37 3.99
CA GLN A 54 13.46 20.70 3.66
C GLN A 54 13.24 19.26 3.20
N PHE A 55 12.35 18.54 3.87
CA PHE A 55 12.02 17.16 3.56
C PHE A 55 11.37 17.04 2.18
N ASN A 56 10.45 17.93 1.82
CA ASN A 56 9.82 17.94 0.50
C ASN A 56 10.81 18.27 -0.63
N LYS A 57 11.84 19.10 -0.37
CA LYS A 57 12.90 19.42 -1.35
C LYS A 57 13.90 18.28 -1.51
N ASN A 58 14.37 17.69 -0.40
CA ASN A 58 15.37 16.62 -0.40
C ASN A 58 15.09 15.60 0.72
N PRO A 59 14.19 14.63 0.48
CA PRO A 59 13.80 13.66 1.49
C PRO A 59 14.99 12.81 1.96
N SER A 60 15.25 12.80 3.26
CA SER A 60 16.35 12.02 3.85
C SER A 60 15.92 11.34 5.16
N MET A 61 16.61 10.26 5.53
CA MET A 61 16.32 9.53 6.78
C MET A 61 16.52 10.39 8.04
N PRO A 62 17.56 11.25 8.15
CA PRO A 62 17.67 12.16 9.29
C PRO A 62 16.48 13.11 9.44
N LEU A 63 16.07 13.77 8.34
CA LEU A 63 14.90 14.66 8.36
C LEU A 63 13.62 13.90 8.71
N PHE A 64 13.43 12.69 8.15
CA PHE A 64 12.32 11.82 8.49
C PHE A 64 12.24 11.54 10.00
N GLN A 65 13.36 11.19 10.62
CA GLN A 65 13.41 10.89 12.05
C GLN A 65 13.16 12.13 12.91
N GLU A 66 13.69 13.28 12.53
CA GLU A 66 13.46 14.54 13.24
C GLU A 66 11.98 14.95 13.19
N ILE A 67 11.34 14.86 12.02
CA ILE A 67 9.90 15.15 11.87
C ILE A 67 9.06 14.13 12.65
N LYS A 68 9.39 12.84 12.57
CA LYS A 68 8.69 11.77 13.32
C LYS A 68 8.79 12.02 14.83
N GLN A 69 9.97 12.35 15.34
CA GLN A 69 10.19 12.64 16.75
C GLN A 69 9.40 13.87 17.20
N LEU A 70 9.39 14.92 16.38
CA LEU A 70 8.63 16.14 16.64
C LEU A 70 7.12 15.84 16.70
N LEU A 71 6.59 15.09 15.73
CA LEU A 71 5.19 14.64 15.74
C LEU A 71 4.86 13.81 16.98
N PHE A 72 5.72 12.86 17.36
CA PHE A 72 5.43 11.94 18.47
C PHE A 72 5.51 12.60 19.85
N SER A 73 6.42 13.56 20.01
CA SER A 73 6.73 14.17 21.31
C SER A 73 5.97 15.48 21.56
N HIS A 74 5.49 16.13 20.48
CA HIS A 74 4.93 17.48 20.52
C HIS A 74 3.65 17.61 19.69
N SER A 75 2.89 16.53 19.49
CA SER A 75 1.64 16.58 18.72
C SER A 75 0.63 17.58 19.28
N GLU A 76 0.58 17.75 20.60
CA GLU A 76 -0.30 18.70 21.28
C GLU A 76 -0.02 20.17 20.93
N ASP A 77 1.17 20.47 20.40
CA ASP A 77 1.54 21.81 19.92
C ASP A 77 1.04 22.10 18.49
N PHE A 78 0.40 21.11 17.84
CA PHE A 78 -0.10 21.17 16.46
C PHE A 78 -1.60 20.93 16.44
N ASP A 79 -2.32 21.62 15.57
CA ASP A 79 -3.71 21.29 15.28
C ASP A 79 -3.82 19.95 14.54
N LEU A 80 -5.04 19.42 14.46
CA LEU A 80 -5.30 18.13 13.82
C LEU A 80 -4.91 18.13 12.33
N GLU A 81 -5.07 19.26 11.64
CA GLU A 81 -4.72 19.39 10.22
C GLU A 81 -3.20 19.24 10.02
N GLU A 82 -2.42 19.91 10.85
CA GLU A 82 -0.95 19.87 10.86
C GLU A 82 -0.42 18.48 11.20
N GLN A 83 -1.02 17.82 12.19
CA GLN A 83 -0.70 16.43 12.55
C GLN A 83 -0.96 15.49 11.36
N LEU A 84 -2.12 15.62 10.70
CA LEU A 84 -2.53 14.80 9.56
C LEU A 84 -1.64 15.01 8.35
N ILE A 85 -1.31 16.25 8.01
CA ILE A 85 -0.40 16.58 6.90
C ILE A 85 0.98 15.97 7.17
N THR A 86 1.49 16.13 8.38
CA THR A 86 2.80 15.60 8.79
C THR A 86 2.83 14.08 8.72
N LEU A 87 1.83 13.41 9.32
CA LEU A 87 1.68 11.96 9.28
C LEU A 87 1.58 11.46 7.83
N GLY A 88 0.80 12.15 7.00
CA GLY A 88 0.66 11.87 5.57
C GLY A 88 1.98 11.91 4.82
N TYR A 89 2.81 12.94 5.03
CA TYR A 89 4.13 13.03 4.41
C TYR A 89 5.06 11.87 4.82
N LEU A 90 5.09 11.52 6.11
CA LEU A 90 5.91 10.42 6.60
C LEU A 90 5.41 9.06 6.07
N LEU A 91 4.10 8.84 6.04
CA LEU A 91 3.49 7.63 5.47
C LEU A 91 3.76 7.51 3.96
N ASN A 92 3.63 8.60 3.21
CA ASN A 92 3.92 8.60 1.78
C ASN A 92 5.40 8.30 1.49
N TYR A 93 6.31 8.88 2.29
CA TYR A 93 7.74 8.59 2.17
C TYR A 93 8.03 7.11 2.41
N THR A 94 7.53 6.54 3.52
CA THR A 94 7.74 5.12 3.84
C THR A 94 7.10 4.22 2.78
N ALA A 95 5.90 4.53 2.29
CA ALA A 95 5.24 3.77 1.22
C ALA A 95 6.07 3.75 -0.08
N SER A 96 6.61 4.92 -0.49
CA SER A 96 7.50 5.00 -1.64
C SER A 96 8.75 4.14 -1.45
N LYS A 97 9.36 4.19 -0.27
CA LYS A 97 10.54 3.39 0.07
C LYS A 97 10.28 1.88 0.06
N ILE A 98 9.14 1.45 0.64
CA ILE A 98 8.70 0.05 0.62
C ILE A 98 8.45 -0.43 -0.82
N LYS A 99 7.85 0.40 -1.68
CA LYS A 99 7.63 0.08 -3.10
C LYS A 99 8.95 -0.17 -3.86
N HIS A 100 10.04 0.49 -3.46
CA HIS A 100 11.39 0.28 -3.99
C HIS A 100 12.15 -0.86 -3.31
N GLY A 101 11.51 -1.63 -2.43
CA GLY A 101 12.10 -2.79 -1.77
C GLY A 101 12.90 -2.47 -0.50
N GLU A 102 12.88 -1.24 -0.01
CA GLU A 102 13.57 -0.85 1.23
C GLU A 102 12.77 -1.29 2.48
N THR A 103 12.81 -2.59 2.80
CA THR A 103 12.01 -3.23 3.87
C THR A 103 12.23 -2.65 5.26
N ARG A 104 13.36 -1.97 5.52
CA ARG A 104 13.62 -1.25 6.79
C ARG A 104 12.52 -0.25 7.14
N TYR A 105 11.84 0.32 6.15
CA TYR A 105 10.75 1.27 6.36
C TYR A 105 9.41 0.63 6.71
N LEU A 106 9.29 -0.70 6.67
CA LEU A 106 8.08 -1.41 7.12
C LEU A 106 7.78 -1.12 8.59
N LYS A 107 8.81 -1.16 9.43
CA LYS A 107 8.68 -0.84 10.86
C LYS A 107 8.29 0.63 11.05
N GLU A 108 8.94 1.54 10.34
CA GLU A 108 8.62 2.97 10.41
C GLU A 108 7.18 3.28 10.00
N ALA A 109 6.70 2.69 8.90
CA ALA A 109 5.32 2.81 8.46
C ALA A 109 4.34 2.25 9.49
N PHE A 110 4.66 1.10 10.08
CA PHE A 110 3.83 0.48 11.11
C PHE A 110 3.75 1.34 12.38
N ASP A 111 4.89 1.85 12.86
CA ASP A 111 4.95 2.71 14.06
C ASP A 111 4.13 4.00 13.85
N LEU A 112 4.21 4.62 12.66
CA LEU A 112 3.39 5.80 12.31
C LEU A 112 1.89 5.49 12.31
N ASN A 113 1.51 4.35 11.73
CA ASN A 113 0.11 3.91 11.73
C ASN A 113 -0.41 3.62 13.13
N GLN A 114 0.39 2.93 13.95
CA GLN A 114 0.03 2.63 15.33
C GLN A 114 -0.17 3.92 16.12
N TYR A 115 0.76 4.88 15.96
CA TYR A 115 0.65 6.19 16.58
C TYR A 115 -0.63 6.90 16.14
N GLY A 116 -0.85 7.05 14.84
CA GLY A 116 -2.03 7.75 14.29
C GLY A 116 -3.37 7.11 14.66
N ILE A 117 -3.41 5.79 14.88
CA ILE A 117 -4.62 5.13 15.42
C ILE A 117 -4.77 5.42 16.91
N SER A 118 -3.70 5.27 17.70
CA SER A 118 -3.75 5.45 19.16
C SER A 118 -4.09 6.88 19.60
N THR A 119 -3.73 7.87 18.78
CA THR A 119 -4.05 9.29 19.00
C THR A 119 -5.37 9.72 18.35
N GLY A 120 -6.06 8.82 17.65
CA GLY A 120 -7.30 9.12 16.92
C GLY A 120 -7.08 9.93 15.62
N MET A 121 -5.85 10.32 15.28
CA MET A 121 -5.56 11.09 14.05
C MET A 121 -6.09 10.38 12.79
N LEU A 122 -5.94 9.06 12.70
CA LEU A 122 -6.39 8.27 11.55
C LEU A 122 -7.88 7.87 11.61
N ILE A 123 -8.61 8.32 12.63
CA ILE A 123 -10.05 8.10 12.83
C ILE A 123 -10.76 9.44 12.56
N GLN A 124 -11.02 9.72 11.28
CA GLN A 124 -11.63 10.98 10.85
C GLN A 124 -13.15 10.87 10.87
N ASP A 125 -13.82 11.79 11.56
CA ASP A 125 -15.28 11.76 11.78
C ASP A 125 -15.78 10.43 12.37
N GLY A 126 -14.96 9.79 13.21
CA GLY A 126 -15.26 8.47 13.78
C GLY A 126 -14.97 7.29 12.85
N PHE A 127 -14.41 7.53 11.66
CA PHE A 127 -14.20 6.50 10.64
C PHE A 127 -12.76 6.36 10.14
N ILE A 128 -12.39 5.15 9.77
CA ILE A 128 -11.14 4.80 9.09
C ILE A 128 -11.48 4.41 7.63
N PRO A 129 -10.83 5.01 6.62
CA PRO A 129 -11.00 4.58 5.24
C PRO A 129 -10.64 3.10 5.05
N PRO A 130 -11.44 2.29 4.32
CA PRO A 130 -11.13 0.86 4.13
C PRO A 130 -9.75 0.59 3.53
N SER A 131 -9.23 1.48 2.68
CA SER A 131 -7.86 1.39 2.16
C SER A 131 -6.83 1.48 3.28
N GLN A 132 -6.97 2.47 4.17
CA GLN A 132 -6.09 2.68 5.32
C GLN A 132 -6.15 1.50 6.29
N PHE A 133 -7.36 1.02 6.59
CA PHE A 133 -7.57 -0.14 7.46
C PHE A 133 -6.83 -1.39 6.95
N HIS A 134 -6.97 -1.72 5.66
CA HIS A 134 -6.25 -2.84 5.06
C HIS A 134 -4.73 -2.61 5.00
N ASN A 135 -4.26 -1.38 4.80
CA ASN A 135 -2.84 -1.06 4.78
C ASN A 135 -2.18 -1.34 6.14
N ILE A 136 -2.85 -0.96 7.23
CA ILE A 136 -2.40 -1.24 8.61
C ILE A 136 -2.26 -2.74 8.83
N VAL A 137 -3.27 -3.51 8.42
CA VAL A 137 -3.27 -4.98 8.52
C VAL A 137 -2.15 -5.61 7.70
N ASN A 138 -1.94 -5.14 6.46
CA ASN A 138 -0.85 -5.60 5.60
C ASN A 138 0.52 -5.34 6.22
N LEU A 139 0.76 -4.14 6.76
CA LEU A 139 2.01 -3.78 7.42
C LEU A 139 2.27 -4.69 8.64
N ALA A 140 1.26 -4.91 9.47
CA ALA A 140 1.35 -5.80 10.62
C ALA A 140 1.70 -7.24 10.19
N CYS A 141 1.06 -7.75 9.13
CA CYS A 141 1.30 -9.09 8.62
C CYS A 141 2.70 -9.24 7.99
N TRP A 142 3.19 -8.23 7.26
CA TRP A 142 4.56 -8.23 6.73
C TRP A 142 5.62 -8.24 7.83
N LEU A 143 5.35 -7.58 8.96
CA LEU A 143 6.16 -7.65 10.17
C LEU A 143 5.88 -8.90 11.04
N LYS A 144 5.05 -9.83 10.56
CA LYS A 144 4.64 -11.06 11.27
C LYS A 144 3.97 -10.80 12.63
N LYS A 145 3.40 -9.60 12.83
CA LYS A 145 2.64 -9.20 14.03
C LYS A 145 1.18 -9.64 13.91
N PHE A 146 0.93 -10.94 13.74
CA PHE A 146 -0.41 -11.46 13.45
C PHE A 146 -1.42 -11.25 14.58
N ASN A 147 -1.02 -11.47 15.83
CA ASN A 147 -1.92 -11.28 16.99
C ASN A 147 -2.34 -9.82 17.12
N TRP A 148 -1.41 -8.90 16.87
CA TRP A 148 -1.70 -7.47 16.82
C TRP A 148 -2.70 -7.15 15.70
N ALA A 149 -2.48 -7.72 14.49
CA ALA A 149 -3.39 -7.50 13.37
C ALA A 149 -4.81 -8.00 13.66
N GLN A 150 -4.96 -9.16 14.30
CA GLN A 150 -6.27 -9.69 14.72
C GLN A 150 -6.94 -8.76 15.73
N THR A 151 -6.21 -8.34 16.76
CA THR A 151 -6.71 -7.40 17.78
C THR A 151 -7.14 -6.08 17.14
N PHE A 152 -6.33 -5.53 16.23
CA PHE A 152 -6.66 -4.31 15.50
C PHE A 152 -7.96 -4.46 14.72
N VAL A 153 -8.13 -5.56 13.97
CA VAL A 153 -9.34 -5.79 13.17
C VAL A 153 -10.58 -5.92 14.06
N GLU A 154 -10.48 -6.61 15.19
CA GLU A 154 -11.59 -6.76 16.13
C GLU A 154 -11.99 -5.43 16.74
N THR A 155 -11.01 -4.69 17.26
CA THR A 155 -11.23 -3.44 18.02
C THR A 155 -11.57 -2.23 17.16
N HIS A 156 -11.09 -2.16 15.92
CA HIS A 156 -11.27 -0.97 15.07
C HIS A 156 -12.25 -1.18 13.91
N SER A 157 -12.83 -2.38 13.75
CA SER A 157 -13.80 -2.62 12.67
C SER A 157 -15.07 -1.78 12.78
N GLU A 158 -15.42 -1.29 13.97
CA GLU A 158 -16.59 -0.41 14.16
C GLU A 158 -16.39 0.98 13.52
N HIS A 159 -15.14 1.42 13.41
CA HIS A 159 -14.74 2.64 12.68
C HIS A 159 -14.76 2.47 11.17
N LEU A 160 -15.12 1.31 10.62
CA LEU A 160 -15.43 1.21 9.19
C LEU A 160 -16.87 1.65 8.96
N ARG A 161 -17.07 2.53 7.99
CA ARG A 161 -18.40 3.05 7.63
C ARG A 161 -19.23 1.98 6.90
N GLU A 162 -20.51 1.89 7.24
CA GLU A 162 -21.47 1.14 6.42
C GLU A 162 -21.63 1.79 5.03
N PRO A 163 -21.88 1.00 3.96
CA PRO A 163 -22.10 -0.45 3.95
C PRO A 163 -20.80 -1.30 3.86
N PHE A 164 -19.63 -0.66 3.85
CA PHE A 164 -18.36 -1.33 3.55
C PHE A 164 -17.75 -2.10 4.73
N ARG A 165 -18.28 -1.92 5.94
CA ARG A 165 -17.74 -2.47 7.19
C ARG A 165 -17.55 -3.98 7.12
N LYS A 166 -18.61 -4.72 6.75
CA LYS A 166 -18.59 -6.19 6.72
C LYS A 166 -17.51 -6.71 5.78
N ASP A 167 -17.46 -6.16 4.56
CA ASP A 167 -16.54 -6.56 3.50
C ASP A 167 -15.10 -6.23 3.84
N ALA A 168 -14.84 -5.03 4.35
CA ALA A 168 -13.51 -4.61 4.76
C ALA A 168 -12.99 -5.42 5.96
N LYS A 169 -13.85 -5.71 6.94
CA LYS A 169 -13.48 -6.59 8.07
C LYS A 169 -13.12 -8.00 7.58
N LEU A 170 -13.97 -8.58 6.73
CA LEU A 170 -13.76 -9.92 6.18
C LEU A 170 -12.48 -10.02 5.35
N LEU A 171 -12.20 -9.02 4.51
CA LEU A 171 -10.97 -8.97 3.74
C LEU A 171 -9.74 -8.82 4.62
N ALA A 172 -9.79 -7.98 5.66
CA ALA A 172 -8.70 -7.87 6.61
C ALA A 172 -8.42 -9.20 7.33
N GLN A 173 -9.46 -9.91 7.78
CA GLN A 173 -9.31 -11.22 8.42
C GLN A 173 -8.69 -12.24 7.46
N THR A 174 -9.16 -12.30 6.21
CA THR A 174 -8.64 -13.25 5.22
C THR A 174 -7.22 -12.91 4.76
N ILE A 175 -6.81 -11.64 4.77
CA ILE A 175 -5.40 -11.23 4.58
C ILE A 175 -4.53 -11.82 5.70
N ILE A 176 -4.97 -11.74 6.96
CA ILE A 176 -4.22 -12.31 8.10
C ILE A 176 -4.11 -13.83 7.93
N THR A 177 -5.21 -14.51 7.58
CA THR A 177 -5.25 -15.95 7.33
C THR A 177 -4.30 -16.36 6.19
N PHE A 178 -4.29 -15.59 5.10
CA PHE A 178 -3.38 -15.80 3.97
C PHE A 178 -1.92 -15.69 4.41
N GLU A 179 -1.57 -14.66 5.19
CA GLU A 179 -0.19 -14.42 5.62
C GLU A 179 0.28 -15.40 6.71
N LYS A 180 -0.66 -16.06 7.40
CA LYS A 180 -0.43 -17.25 8.24
C LYS A 180 -0.29 -18.55 7.43
N GLN A 181 -0.35 -18.49 6.10
CA GLN A 181 -0.25 -19.62 5.16
C GLN A 181 -1.43 -20.61 5.22
N ASP A 182 -2.56 -20.19 5.77
CA ASP A 182 -3.78 -21.00 5.81
C ASP A 182 -4.63 -20.76 4.56
N PHE A 183 -4.09 -21.19 3.43
CA PHE A 183 -4.65 -20.91 2.11
C PHE A 183 -5.97 -21.63 1.85
N LEU A 184 -6.23 -22.75 2.53
CA LEU A 184 -7.48 -23.48 2.41
C LEU A 184 -8.63 -22.63 2.96
N ASN A 185 -8.48 -22.14 4.20
CA ASN A 185 -9.49 -21.30 4.83
C ASN A 185 -9.69 -19.97 4.09
N VAL A 186 -8.66 -19.40 3.46
CA VAL A 186 -8.82 -18.21 2.60
C VAL A 186 -9.79 -18.49 1.45
N VAL A 187 -9.63 -19.62 0.76
CA VAL A 187 -10.48 -19.97 -0.38
C VAL A 187 -11.90 -20.27 0.08
N GLU A 188 -12.06 -21.08 1.13
CA GLU A 188 -13.37 -21.45 1.66
C GLU A 188 -14.14 -20.22 2.14
N THR A 189 -13.47 -19.29 2.83
CA THR A 189 -14.08 -18.07 3.34
C THR A 189 -14.53 -17.13 2.21
N LEU A 190 -13.74 -17.00 1.13
CA LEU A 190 -13.98 -15.97 0.10
C LEU A 190 -14.79 -16.45 -1.10
N LYS A 191 -14.88 -17.76 -1.35
CA LYS A 191 -15.50 -18.34 -2.55
C LYS A 191 -16.98 -17.94 -2.72
N GLU A 192 -17.72 -17.87 -1.62
CA GLU A 192 -19.19 -17.74 -1.62
C GLU A 192 -19.67 -16.34 -1.20
N VAL A 193 -18.73 -15.40 -1.06
CA VAL A 193 -19.01 -14.05 -0.61
C VAL A 193 -19.34 -13.14 -1.79
N GLU A 194 -20.53 -12.55 -1.72
CA GLU A 194 -20.92 -11.43 -2.58
C GLU A 194 -20.50 -10.11 -1.92
N PHE A 195 -19.48 -9.48 -2.49
CA PHE A 195 -18.99 -8.18 -2.02
C PHE A 195 -19.88 -7.05 -2.53
N SER A 196 -20.10 -6.06 -1.69
CA SER A 196 -20.84 -4.83 -1.97
C SER A 196 -20.16 -3.93 -3.01
N ASP A 197 -18.84 -4.04 -3.18
CA ASP A 197 -18.07 -3.22 -4.12
C ASP A 197 -17.09 -4.06 -4.98
N GLY A 198 -16.89 -3.58 -6.21
CA GLY A 198 -16.01 -4.20 -7.20
C GLY A 198 -14.54 -4.26 -6.77
N HIS A 199 -14.03 -3.29 -6.00
CA HIS A 199 -12.66 -3.32 -5.51
C HIS A 199 -12.46 -4.37 -4.41
N PHE A 200 -13.45 -4.60 -3.55
CA PHE A 200 -13.38 -5.68 -2.57
C PHE A 200 -13.42 -7.05 -3.27
N ALA A 201 -14.33 -7.26 -4.21
CA ALA A 201 -14.38 -8.48 -5.02
C ALA A 201 -13.07 -8.70 -5.80
N LEU A 202 -12.47 -7.65 -6.36
CA LEU A 202 -11.17 -7.72 -7.03
C LEU A 202 -10.07 -8.23 -6.09
N ARG A 203 -9.97 -7.65 -4.88
CA ARG A 203 -8.99 -8.07 -3.87
C ARG A 203 -9.22 -9.51 -3.41
N ALA A 204 -10.46 -9.89 -3.15
CA ALA A 204 -10.83 -11.25 -2.78
C ALA A 204 -10.40 -12.27 -3.83
N LYS A 205 -10.74 -12.01 -5.10
CA LYS A 205 -10.36 -12.89 -6.23
C LYS A 205 -8.85 -12.96 -6.42
N SER A 206 -8.11 -11.86 -6.18
CA SER A 206 -6.65 -11.90 -6.15
C SER A 206 -6.09 -12.78 -5.03
N LEU A 207 -6.67 -12.73 -3.82
CA LEU A 207 -6.28 -13.61 -2.70
C LEU A 207 -6.57 -15.08 -2.97
N ILE A 208 -7.75 -15.39 -3.53
CA ILE A 208 -8.09 -16.77 -3.95
C ILE A 208 -7.07 -17.27 -4.98
N LEU A 209 -6.77 -16.48 -6.01
CA LEU A 209 -5.84 -16.90 -7.06
C LEU A 209 -4.42 -17.12 -6.51
N ARG A 210 -3.92 -16.23 -5.64
CA ARG A 210 -2.65 -16.45 -4.94
C ARG A 210 -2.70 -17.73 -4.11
N SER A 211 -3.78 -17.96 -3.37
CA SER A 211 -3.97 -19.15 -2.53
C SER A 211 -3.96 -20.45 -3.33
N TYR A 212 -4.53 -20.45 -4.55
CA TYR A 212 -4.45 -21.60 -5.45
C TYR A 212 -3.02 -21.93 -5.89
N ILE A 213 -2.22 -20.90 -6.15
CA ILE A 213 -0.81 -21.07 -6.51
C ILE A 213 0.00 -21.59 -5.32
N GLU A 214 -0.24 -21.06 -4.12
CA GLU A 214 0.45 -21.52 -2.90
C GLU A 214 0.09 -22.98 -2.54
N GLN A 215 -1.15 -23.39 -2.78
CA GLN A 215 -1.61 -24.78 -2.59
C GLN A 215 -1.19 -25.73 -3.72
N ALA A 216 -0.51 -25.24 -4.76
CA ALA A 216 -0.20 -26.00 -5.97
C ALA A 216 -1.44 -26.72 -6.56
N LYS A 217 -2.58 -26.01 -6.63
CA LYS A 217 -3.82 -26.53 -7.24
C LYS A 217 -3.58 -26.98 -8.68
N ASP A 218 -4.49 -27.84 -9.14
CA ASP A 218 -4.47 -28.33 -10.51
C ASP A 218 -4.43 -27.18 -11.55
N ALA A 219 -3.65 -27.37 -12.60
CA ALA A 219 -3.40 -26.35 -13.61
C ALA A 219 -4.69 -25.92 -14.31
N ASP A 220 -5.60 -26.84 -14.62
CA ASP A 220 -6.85 -26.54 -15.31
C ASP A 220 -7.80 -25.75 -14.40
N GLN A 221 -7.82 -26.07 -13.10
CA GLN A 221 -8.59 -25.32 -12.10
C GLN A 221 -8.10 -23.85 -11.99
N VAL A 222 -6.78 -23.64 -11.96
CA VAL A 222 -6.20 -22.29 -11.91
C VAL A 222 -6.52 -21.51 -13.18
N LEU A 223 -6.35 -22.13 -14.35
CA LEU A 223 -6.62 -21.47 -15.63
C LEU A 223 -8.10 -21.11 -15.80
N LEU A 224 -9.02 -21.99 -15.41
CA LEU A 224 -10.46 -21.72 -15.42
C LEU A 224 -10.81 -20.55 -14.49
N PHE A 225 -10.20 -20.50 -13.30
CA PHE A 225 -10.38 -19.36 -12.40
C PHE A 225 -9.87 -18.07 -13.02
N CYS A 226 -8.70 -18.08 -13.65
CA CYS A 226 -8.16 -16.91 -14.35
C CYS A 226 -9.11 -16.38 -15.43
N GLU A 227 -9.74 -17.24 -16.21
CA GLU A 227 -10.72 -16.84 -17.24
C GLU A 227 -12.00 -16.24 -16.63
N SER A 228 -12.49 -16.82 -15.52
CA SER A 228 -13.62 -16.23 -14.79
C SER A 228 -13.26 -14.85 -14.20
N PHE A 229 -12.02 -14.70 -13.74
CA PHE A 229 -11.55 -13.47 -13.11
C PHE A 229 -11.34 -12.35 -14.15
N GLU A 230 -10.78 -12.66 -15.33
CA GLU A 230 -10.69 -11.71 -16.45
C GLU A 230 -12.07 -11.22 -16.90
N ARG A 231 -13.05 -12.14 -17.01
CA ARG A 231 -14.44 -11.77 -17.34
C ARG A 231 -15.04 -10.86 -16.28
N PHE A 232 -14.80 -11.14 -15.00
CA PHE A 232 -15.22 -10.28 -13.90
C PHE A 232 -14.64 -8.87 -14.03
N ILE A 233 -13.32 -8.74 -14.23
CA ILE A 233 -12.63 -7.44 -14.37
C ILE A 233 -13.23 -6.63 -15.53
N ARG A 234 -13.36 -7.25 -16.71
CA ARG A 234 -13.84 -6.54 -17.91
C ARG A 234 -15.28 -6.05 -17.79
N ARG A 235 -16.12 -6.75 -17.03
CA ARG A 235 -17.55 -6.43 -16.84
C ARG A 235 -17.81 -5.36 -15.79
N HIS A 236 -16.89 -5.14 -14.85
CA HIS A 236 -17.10 -4.18 -13.76
C HIS A 236 -16.58 -2.80 -14.16
N SER A 237 -17.48 -1.85 -14.35
CA SER A 237 -17.16 -0.46 -14.75
C SER A 237 -16.31 0.29 -13.72
N VAL A 238 -16.34 -0.12 -12.45
CA VAL A 238 -15.54 0.48 -11.37
C VAL A 238 -14.05 0.09 -11.48
N ILE A 239 -13.74 -1.02 -12.15
CA ILE A 239 -12.35 -1.50 -12.32
C ILE A 239 -11.85 -1.02 -13.68
N LYS A 240 -11.23 0.16 -13.72
CA LYS A 240 -10.74 0.80 -14.96
C LYS A 240 -9.33 1.38 -14.79
N GLY A 241 -8.75 1.78 -15.92
CA GLY A 241 -7.45 2.44 -15.99
C GLY A 241 -6.32 1.55 -15.49
N GLU A 242 -5.42 2.10 -14.67
CA GLU A 242 -4.26 1.38 -14.17
C GLU A 242 -4.60 0.13 -13.35
N THR A 243 -5.70 0.16 -12.59
CA THR A 243 -6.16 -0.97 -11.76
C THR A 243 -6.54 -2.17 -12.62
N GLU A 244 -7.26 -1.93 -13.72
CA GLU A 244 -7.64 -2.96 -14.69
C GLU A 244 -6.38 -3.57 -15.34
N THR A 245 -5.48 -2.73 -15.85
CA THR A 245 -4.22 -3.16 -16.45
C THR A 245 -3.37 -3.97 -15.47
N ALA A 246 -3.25 -3.53 -14.22
CA ALA A 246 -2.46 -4.21 -13.19
C ALA A 246 -3.02 -5.59 -12.83
N ALA A 247 -4.35 -5.71 -12.76
CA ALA A 247 -5.03 -6.97 -12.50
C ALA A 247 -4.91 -7.95 -13.69
N LEU A 248 -5.10 -7.47 -14.92
CA LEU A 248 -4.95 -8.30 -16.12
C LEU A 248 -3.51 -8.77 -16.33
N ASN A 249 -2.51 -7.91 -16.06
CA ASN A 249 -1.11 -8.30 -16.09
C ASN A 249 -0.81 -9.35 -15.01
N PHE A 250 -1.34 -9.19 -13.79
CA PHE A 250 -1.23 -10.21 -12.75
C PHE A 250 -1.78 -11.56 -13.23
N ILE A 251 -2.98 -11.59 -13.82
CA ILE A 251 -3.58 -12.82 -14.35
C ILE A 251 -2.73 -13.42 -15.49
N LYS A 252 -2.22 -12.59 -16.41
CA LYS A 252 -1.29 -13.03 -17.47
C LYS A 252 -0.12 -13.80 -16.87
N PHE A 253 0.54 -13.26 -15.86
CA PHE A 253 1.69 -13.90 -15.24
C PHE A 253 1.33 -15.17 -14.46
N ILE A 254 0.16 -15.22 -13.81
CA ILE A 254 -0.34 -16.46 -13.23
C ILE A 254 -0.54 -17.55 -14.28
N LYS A 255 -1.15 -17.22 -15.44
CA LYS A 255 -1.30 -18.17 -16.55
C LYS A 255 0.05 -18.68 -17.06
N MET A 256 1.06 -17.80 -17.15
CA MET A 256 2.43 -18.20 -17.54
C MET A 256 3.08 -19.14 -16.52
N LEU A 257 3.01 -18.80 -15.23
CA LEU A 257 3.49 -19.64 -14.12
C LEU A 257 2.84 -21.03 -14.13
N THR A 258 1.53 -21.07 -14.38
CA THR A 258 0.72 -22.30 -14.35
C THR A 258 1.02 -23.21 -15.54
N ARG A 259 1.09 -22.64 -16.75
CA ARG A 259 1.31 -23.42 -17.99
C ARG A 259 2.71 -24.01 -18.10
N LYS A 260 3.69 -23.42 -17.40
CA LYS A 260 5.10 -23.85 -17.39
C LYS A 260 5.78 -23.96 -18.77
N LYS A 261 5.34 -23.16 -19.75
CA LYS A 261 5.83 -23.17 -21.14
C LYS A 261 6.96 -22.18 -21.44
N THR A 262 7.18 -21.20 -20.55
CA THR A 262 8.20 -20.16 -20.70
C THR A 262 9.47 -20.55 -19.94
N SER A 263 10.65 -20.07 -20.33
CA SER A 263 11.85 -20.25 -19.50
C SER A 263 11.82 -19.32 -18.27
N GLU A 264 12.49 -19.72 -17.19
CA GLU A 264 12.59 -18.92 -15.97
C GLU A 264 13.14 -17.49 -16.22
N PRO A 265 14.26 -17.29 -16.95
CA PRO A 265 14.83 -15.96 -17.14
C PRO A 265 13.88 -15.03 -17.91
N LYS A 266 13.20 -15.57 -18.94
CA LYS A 266 12.23 -14.81 -19.73
C LYS A 266 11.02 -14.40 -18.88
N LEU A 267 10.49 -15.31 -18.06
CA LEU A 267 9.38 -14.99 -17.15
C LEU A 267 9.76 -13.88 -16.16
N LYS A 268 10.95 -13.95 -15.56
CA LYS A 268 11.43 -12.91 -14.64
C LYS A 268 11.58 -11.55 -15.32
N SER A 269 12.17 -11.49 -16.52
CA SER A 269 12.30 -10.24 -17.30
C SER A 269 10.92 -9.67 -17.66
N GLU A 270 9.98 -10.47 -18.16
CA GLU A 270 8.64 -9.98 -18.48
C GLU A 270 7.90 -9.41 -17.25
N ILE A 271 8.03 -10.06 -16.08
CA ILE A 271 7.45 -9.54 -14.83
C ILE A 271 8.14 -8.23 -14.41
N ALA A 272 9.46 -8.16 -14.54
CA ALA A 272 10.27 -6.99 -14.15
C ALA A 272 9.99 -5.77 -15.04
N GLU A 273 9.72 -5.95 -16.33
CA GLU A 273 9.43 -4.88 -17.28
C GLU A 273 7.97 -4.42 -17.24
N ALA A 274 7.04 -5.30 -16.86
CA ALA A 274 5.63 -4.96 -16.83
C ALA A 274 5.30 -3.94 -15.72
N HIS A 275 4.55 -2.89 -16.11
CA HIS A 275 3.98 -1.89 -15.22
C HIS A 275 2.66 -1.35 -15.81
N PRO A 276 1.58 -1.21 -15.01
CA PRO A 276 1.42 -1.65 -13.62
C PRO A 276 1.13 -3.16 -13.52
N VAL A 277 1.43 -3.78 -12.37
CA VAL A 277 1.17 -5.22 -12.10
C VAL A 277 0.89 -5.41 -10.60
N PHE A 278 -0.18 -6.12 -10.25
CA PHE A 278 -0.43 -6.48 -8.85
C PHE A 278 0.55 -7.53 -8.33
N PHE A 279 0.93 -7.39 -7.06
CA PHE A 279 1.76 -8.35 -6.32
C PHE A 279 3.08 -8.70 -7.02
N LYS A 280 3.69 -7.74 -7.75
CA LYS A 280 4.93 -7.94 -8.50
C LYS A 280 6.06 -8.59 -7.68
N PRO A 281 6.35 -8.18 -6.42
CA PRO A 281 7.37 -8.87 -5.61
C PRO A 281 7.07 -10.36 -5.39
N TRP A 282 5.80 -10.69 -5.13
CA TRP A 282 5.36 -12.08 -4.95
C TRP A 282 5.44 -12.86 -6.26
N LEU A 283 5.09 -12.26 -7.41
CA LEU A 283 5.27 -12.90 -8.73
C LEU A 283 6.75 -13.21 -9.03
N ILE A 284 7.66 -12.29 -8.71
CA ILE A 284 9.11 -12.49 -8.86
C ILE A 284 9.58 -13.65 -7.97
N GLN A 285 9.11 -13.72 -6.72
CA GLN A 285 9.40 -14.83 -5.82
C GLN A 285 8.93 -16.17 -6.40
N LYS A 286 7.71 -16.23 -6.97
CA LYS A 286 7.20 -17.47 -7.60
C LYS A 286 7.93 -17.83 -8.88
N ALA A 287 8.32 -16.84 -9.67
CA ALA A 287 9.17 -17.05 -10.84
C ALA A 287 10.56 -17.59 -10.46
N ALA A 288 11.10 -17.26 -9.27
CA ALA A 288 12.39 -17.82 -8.83
C ALA A 288 12.31 -19.30 -8.41
N ALA A 289 11.15 -19.79 -7.98
CA ALA A 289 10.92 -21.20 -7.67
C ALA A 289 10.43 -22.00 -8.89
N TYR A 290 10.42 -21.39 -10.08
CA TYR A 290 9.81 -21.95 -11.28
C TYR A 290 10.69 -23.01 -11.94
N LYS A 291 10.12 -24.20 -12.17
CA LYS A 291 10.74 -25.26 -12.97
C LYS A 291 9.94 -25.42 -14.27
N GLN A 292 10.60 -25.21 -15.41
CA GLN A 292 10.00 -25.39 -16.73
C GLN A 292 9.62 -26.86 -16.95
N LYS A 293 8.45 -27.12 -17.53
CA LYS A 293 8.07 -28.47 -17.93
C LYS A 293 8.74 -28.73 -19.28
N PHE A 294 9.78 -29.56 -19.33
CA PHE A 294 10.33 -30.03 -20.60
C PHE A 294 9.21 -30.71 -21.40
N ALA A 295 9.00 -30.27 -22.64
CA ALA A 295 8.26 -31.07 -23.60
C ALA A 295 9.14 -32.26 -23.96
N ALA A 296 8.85 -33.44 -23.39
CA ALA A 296 9.40 -34.70 -23.87
C ALA A 296 8.79 -35.03 -25.23
N HIS A 297 9.16 -34.29 -26.28
CA HIS A 297 8.83 -34.60 -27.66
C HIS A 297 9.95 -34.14 -28.61
N THR A 298 11.13 -34.72 -28.44
CA THR A 298 12.10 -34.82 -29.55
C THR A 298 12.91 -36.12 -29.46
N LEU A 299 12.21 -37.25 -29.50
CA LEU A 299 12.79 -38.53 -29.96
C LEU A 299 11.68 -39.29 -30.69
N ARG A 300 11.51 -39.00 -31.98
CA ARG A 300 10.95 -39.90 -33.00
C ARG A 300 11.02 -39.24 -34.37
N ARG A 301 12.21 -39.26 -34.98
CA ARG A 301 12.54 -40.02 -36.19
C ARG A 301 13.95 -39.68 -36.64
#